data_AF-A0A094ZNE6-F1
#
_entry.id   AF-A0A094ZNE6-F1
#
_cell.length_a   1.000
_cell.length_b   1.000
_cell.length_c   1.000
_cell.angle_alpha   90.00
_cell.angle_beta   90.00
_cell.angle_gamma   90.00
#
_symmetry.space_group_name_H-M   'P 1'
#
loop_
_entity.id
_entity.type
_entity.pdbx_description
1 polymer ?
#
loop_
_entity_poly.entity_id
_entity_poly.type
_entity_poly.pdbx_seq_one_letter_code
_entity_poly.pdbx_strand_id
1 'polypeptide(L)'
;MLEDFCFKIFGPAKKLGSLILFTTCFLIITSTFSLQLFCCFQVFEPTFDRFSTFPKAFMSMFQILTQKGWVAVMHDTMDVVENEAVTTGVAIYFVFYHLVVTLIVLSLFVAVILDNLELDEDIKKLKQVRLYDADISVLDINLCFYLNNVLHLLKKRNEFPMYQVCKSTSVQDHLF
;
A
#
# COMPACT_ATOMS: atom_id res chain seq x y z
N MET A 1 23.45 3.10 4.23
CA MET A 1 23.15 1.77 4.81
C MET A 1 21.90 1.79 5.67
N LEU A 2 21.85 2.48 6.82
CA LEU A 2 20.61 2.54 7.63
C LEU A 2 19.51 3.41 6.99
N GLU A 3 19.86 4.56 6.40
CA GLU A 3 18.90 5.45 5.73
C GLU A 3 18.21 4.76 4.53
N ASP A 4 18.98 4.05 3.71
CA ASP A 4 18.46 3.31 2.56
C ASP A 4 17.49 2.21 2.98
N PHE A 5 17.77 1.55 4.12
CA PHE A 5 16.89 0.55 4.70
C PHE A 5 15.59 1.18 5.24
N CYS A 6 15.69 2.34 5.91
CA CYS A 6 14.52 3.09 6.39
C CYS A 6 13.60 3.53 5.24
N PHE A 7 14.16 4.13 4.18
CA PHE A 7 13.37 4.54 3.01
C PHE A 7 12.69 3.37 2.30
N LYS A 8 13.35 2.21 2.29
CA LYS A 8 12.82 0.99 1.71
C LYS A 8 11.69 0.36 2.55
N ILE A 9 11.84 0.35 3.88
CA ILE A 9 10.83 -0.17 4.82
C ILE A 9 9.59 0.72 4.87
N PHE A 10 9.77 2.05 4.97
CA PHE A 10 8.65 2.98 5.07
C PHE A 10 7.95 3.24 3.72
N GLY A 11 8.56 2.79 2.61
CA GLY A 11 7.98 2.82 1.28
C GLY A 11 7.51 4.23 0.88
N PRO A 12 6.45 4.34 0.07
CA PRO A 12 5.82 5.62 -0.20
C PRO A 12 5.15 6.14 1.07
N ALA A 13 5.67 7.23 1.65
CA ALA A 13 5.14 7.89 2.85
C ALA A 13 3.61 8.19 2.78
N LYS A 14 3.03 8.25 1.58
CA LYS A 14 1.59 8.39 1.35
C LYS A 14 0.77 7.21 1.90
N LYS A 15 1.25 5.97 1.78
CA LYS A 15 0.55 4.78 2.30
C LYS A 15 0.58 4.75 3.82
N LEU A 16 1.77 4.96 4.39
CA LEU A 16 1.95 5.06 5.84
C LEU A 16 1.15 6.20 6.46
N GLY A 17 1.11 7.36 5.79
CA GLY A 17 0.34 8.51 6.25
C GLY A 17 -1.16 8.23 6.35
N SER A 18 -1.75 7.52 5.37
CA SER A 18 -3.16 7.13 5.44
C SER A 18 -3.44 6.17 6.61
N LEU A 19 -2.50 5.28 6.92
CA LEU A 19 -2.61 4.36 8.06
C LEU A 19 -2.59 5.14 9.39
N ILE A 20 -1.62 6.03 9.56
CA ILE A 20 -1.49 6.83 10.78
C ILE A 20 -2.74 7.68 10.97
N LEU A 21 -3.26 8.29 9.90
CA LEU A 21 -4.49 9.07 9.92
C LEU A 21 -5.68 8.20 10.36
N PHE A 22 -5.86 7.01 9.77
CA PHE A 22 -6.93 6.09 10.14
C PHE A 22 -6.87 5.72 11.63
N THR A 23 -5.68 5.34 12.12
CA THR A 23 -5.46 4.96 13.53
C THR A 23 -5.76 6.14 14.46
N THR A 24 -5.35 7.35 14.08
CA THR A 24 -5.61 8.57 14.85
C THR A 24 -7.10 8.91 14.87
N CYS A 25 -7.79 8.80 13.74
CA CYS A 25 -9.24 9.02 13.67
C CYS A 25 -10.01 8.00 14.53
N PHE A 26 -9.65 6.71 14.44
CA PHE A 26 -10.24 5.66 15.27
C PHE A 26 -10.04 5.93 16.76
N LEU A 27 -8.84 6.37 17.15
CA LEU A 27 -8.55 6.77 18.52
C LEU A 27 -9.41 7.95 18.98
N ILE A 28 -9.58 8.98 18.15
CA ILE A 28 -10.45 10.15 18.48
C ILE A 28 -11.91 9.71 18.67
N ILE A 29 -12.44 8.88 17.76
CA ILE A 29 -13.83 8.40 17.84
C ILE A 29 -14.05 7.60 19.12
N THR A 30 -13.17 6.64 19.40
CA THR A 30 -13.28 5.77 20.58
C THR A 30 -13.03 6.53 21.89
N SER A 31 -12.20 7.57 21.87
CA SER A 31 -12.01 8.49 23.01
C SER A 31 -13.26 9.28 23.33
N THR A 32 -13.93 9.84 22.31
CA THR A 32 -15.21 10.53 22.51
C THR A 32 -16.28 9.58 23.02
N PHE A 33 -16.35 8.37 22.47
CA PHE A 33 -17.30 7.34 22.93
C PHE A 33 -17.08 6.98 24.42
N SER A 34 -15.84 6.72 24.81
CA SER A 34 -15.49 6.38 26.21
C SER A 34 -15.73 7.54 27.16
N LEU A 35 -15.44 8.76 26.72
CA LEU A 35 -15.76 9.97 27.49
C LEU A 35 -17.26 10.04 27.78
N GLN A 36 -18.13 9.81 26.79
CA GLN A 36 -19.57 9.85 27.03
C GLN A 36 -20.07 8.70 27.92
N LEU A 37 -19.42 7.54 27.89
CA LEU A 37 -19.77 6.41 28.76
C LEU A 37 -19.37 6.64 30.22
N PHE A 38 -18.19 7.23 30.46
CA PHE A 38 -17.59 7.29 31.79
C PHE A 38 -17.53 8.68 32.42
N CYS A 39 -17.93 9.74 31.71
CA CYS A 39 -17.94 11.10 32.27
C CYS A 39 -18.88 11.21 33.49
N CYS A 40 -19.96 10.41 33.51
CA CYS A 40 -20.90 10.41 34.63
C CYS A 40 -20.33 9.77 35.90
N PHE A 41 -19.27 8.95 35.79
CA PHE A 41 -18.63 8.31 36.95
C PHE A 41 -17.99 9.34 37.89
N GLN A 42 -17.57 10.48 37.35
CA GLN A 42 -17.06 11.62 38.14
C GLN A 42 -18.12 12.22 39.09
N VAL A 43 -19.42 12.00 38.82
CA VAL A 43 -20.49 12.43 39.73
C VAL A 43 -20.52 11.58 41.01
N PHE A 44 -20.15 10.30 40.90
CA PHE A 44 -20.13 9.36 42.02
C PHE A 44 -18.81 9.42 42.79
N GLU A 45 -17.67 9.48 42.07
CA GLU A 45 -16.34 9.57 42.67
C GLU A 45 -15.59 10.80 42.13
N PRO A 46 -15.54 11.92 42.88
CA PRO A 46 -14.91 13.16 42.43
C PRO A 46 -13.40 13.04 42.20
N THR A 47 -12.74 12.05 42.80
CA THR A 47 -11.31 11.80 42.59
C THR A 47 -11.00 11.09 41.27
N PHE A 48 -12.02 10.59 40.56
CA PHE A 48 -11.85 9.94 39.28
C PHE A 48 -11.62 10.94 38.15
N ASP A 49 -10.41 10.92 37.58
CA ASP A 49 -9.96 11.95 36.63
C ASP A 49 -9.57 11.40 35.24
N ARG A 50 -9.70 10.09 35.01
CA ARG A 50 -9.30 9.44 33.75
C ARG A 50 -10.15 9.88 32.55
N PHE A 51 -11.44 10.11 32.76
CA PHE A 51 -12.42 10.48 31.73
C PHE A 51 -13.18 11.77 32.07
N SER A 52 -12.55 12.71 32.77
CA SER A 52 -13.18 14.00 33.13
C SER A 52 -13.24 15.00 31.97
N THR A 53 -12.26 14.93 31.07
CA THR A 53 -12.12 15.82 29.91
C THR A 53 -11.63 15.05 28.70
N PHE A 54 -11.88 15.57 27.50
CA PHE A 54 -11.45 14.92 26.25
C PHE A 54 -9.94 14.61 26.20
N PRO A 55 -9.02 15.51 26.59
CA PRO A 55 -7.59 15.18 26.56
C PRO A 55 -7.22 14.03 27.51
N LYS A 56 -7.87 13.92 28.68
CA LYS A 56 -7.61 12.83 29.62
C LYS A 56 -8.20 11.50 29.13
N ALA A 57 -9.41 11.54 28.56
CA ALA A 57 -9.99 10.39 27.89
C ALA A 57 -9.11 9.92 26.72
N PHE A 58 -8.64 10.85 25.88
CA PHE A 58 -7.71 10.56 24.79
C PHE A 58 -6.43 9.92 25.28
N MET A 59 -5.82 10.45 26.35
CA MET A 59 -4.62 9.86 26.96
C MET A 59 -4.88 8.46 27.52
N SER A 60 -6.02 8.24 28.19
CA SER A 60 -6.41 6.91 28.72
C SER A 60 -6.60 5.89 27.59
N MET A 61 -7.28 6.27 26.50
CA MET A 61 -7.46 5.40 25.34
C MET A 61 -6.15 5.17 24.58
N PHE A 62 -5.29 6.19 24.46
CA PHE A 62 -3.96 6.07 23.89
C PHE A 62 -3.07 5.14 24.73
N GLN A 63 -3.17 5.21 26.05
CA GLN A 63 -2.47 4.32 26.96
C GLN A 63 -2.88 2.85 26.72
N ILE A 64 -4.17 2.59 26.48
CA ILE A 64 -4.66 1.26 26.11
C ILE A 64 -4.15 0.83 24.72
N LEU A 65 -4.13 1.74 23.74
CA LEU A 65 -3.63 1.49 22.39
C LEU A 65 -2.14 1.13 22.37
N THR A 66 -1.33 1.79 23.21
CA THR A 66 0.09 1.45 23.36
C THR A 66 0.34 0.18 24.19
N GLN A 67 -0.72 -0.44 24.70
CA GLN A 67 -0.70 -1.64 25.56
C GLN A 67 0.09 -1.45 26.86
N LYS A 68 0.38 -0.21 27.28
CA LYS A 68 1.17 0.07 28.49
C LYS A 68 0.29 0.49 29.64
N GLY A 69 0.10 -0.38 30.63
CA GLY A 69 -0.72 -0.05 31.81
C GLY A 69 -2.20 0.10 31.50
N TRP A 70 -2.69 -0.56 30.44
CA TRP A 70 -4.12 -0.64 30.10
C TRP A 70 -4.95 -1.27 31.22
N VAL A 71 -4.36 -2.24 31.93
CA VAL A 71 -4.97 -2.91 33.09
C VAL A 71 -5.22 -1.90 34.22
N ALA A 72 -4.30 -0.95 34.44
CA ALA A 72 -4.49 0.09 35.45
C ALA A 72 -5.63 1.04 35.07
N VAL A 73 -5.76 1.42 33.80
CA VAL A 73 -6.90 2.24 33.33
C VAL A 73 -8.24 1.51 33.58
N MET A 74 -8.28 0.20 33.30
CA MET A 74 -9.46 -0.62 33.54
C MET A 74 -9.81 -0.69 35.03
N HIS A 75 -8.84 -1.04 35.89
CA HIS A 75 -9.06 -1.12 37.35
C HIS A 75 -9.48 0.22 37.93
N ASP A 76 -8.79 1.31 37.60
CA ASP A 76 -9.15 2.66 38.05
C ASP A 76 -10.58 3.04 37.67
N THR A 77 -11.12 2.51 36.56
CA THR A 77 -12.51 2.77 36.13
C THR A 77 -13.51 1.83 36.79
N MET A 78 -13.10 0.60 37.12
CA MET A 78 -13.91 -0.39 37.84
C MET A 78 -14.11 0.00 39.31
N ASP A 79 -13.07 0.54 39.95
CA ASP A 79 -13.07 0.88 41.39
C ASP A 79 -14.04 2.02 41.72
N VAL A 80 -14.50 2.77 40.72
CA VAL A 80 -15.49 3.85 40.86
C VAL A 80 -16.93 3.33 40.92
N VAL A 81 -17.15 2.06 40.57
CA VAL A 81 -18.47 1.49 40.40
C VAL A 81 -18.77 0.51 41.53
N GLU A 82 -19.78 0.82 42.35
CA GLU A 82 -20.21 -0.06 43.46
C GLU A 82 -21.01 -1.29 42.99
N ASN A 83 -21.66 -1.22 41.82
CA ASN A 83 -22.52 -2.28 41.32
C ASN A 83 -21.74 -3.35 40.54
N GLU A 84 -21.68 -4.57 41.07
CA GLU A 84 -20.93 -5.69 40.46
C GLU A 84 -21.27 -5.97 38.98
N ALA A 85 -22.54 -5.80 38.58
CA ALA A 85 -22.95 -6.03 37.20
C ALA A 85 -22.41 -4.95 36.26
N VAL A 86 -22.40 -3.69 36.72
CA VAL A 86 -21.83 -2.56 35.97
C VAL A 86 -20.30 -2.70 35.91
N THR A 87 -19.66 -3.06 37.01
CA THR A 87 -18.21 -3.34 37.10
C THR A 87 -17.79 -4.43 36.11
N THR A 88 -18.57 -5.51 36.01
CA THR A 88 -18.34 -6.58 35.02
C THR A 88 -18.49 -6.05 33.59
N GLY A 89 -19.49 -5.21 33.33
CA GLY A 89 -19.68 -4.55 32.04
C GLY A 89 -18.51 -3.65 31.64
N VAL A 90 -17.96 -2.87 32.58
CA VAL A 90 -16.79 -2.02 32.38
C VAL A 90 -15.56 -2.86 32.02
N ALA A 91 -15.33 -3.97 32.74
CA ALA A 91 -14.23 -4.89 32.45
C ALA A 91 -14.34 -5.47 31.03
N ILE A 92 -15.52 -5.97 30.67
CA ILE A 92 -15.79 -6.52 29.32
C ILE A 92 -15.55 -5.45 28.26
N TYR A 93 -16.00 -4.21 28.48
CA TYR A 93 -15.78 -3.10 27.57
C TYR A 93 -14.28 -2.87 27.30
N PHE A 94 -13.46 -2.74 28.35
CA PHE A 94 -12.02 -2.48 28.19
C PHE A 94 -11.27 -3.66 27.58
N VAL A 95 -11.59 -4.89 27.95
CA VAL A 95 -10.97 -6.09 27.38
C VAL A 95 -11.33 -6.22 25.89
N PHE A 96 -12.60 -6.02 25.54
CA PHE A 96 -13.05 -6.05 24.15
C PHE A 96 -12.39 -4.93 23.32
N TYR A 97 -12.37 -3.71 23.84
CA TYR A 97 -11.69 -2.59 23.19
C TYR A 97 -10.21 -2.88 22.98
N HIS A 98 -9.50 -3.36 24.00
CA HIS A 98 -8.08 -3.73 23.91
C HIS A 98 -7.83 -4.80 22.83
N LEU A 99 -8.69 -5.82 22.76
CA LEU A 99 -8.62 -6.88 21.75
C LEU A 99 -8.82 -6.31 20.35
N VAL A 100 -9.88 -5.51 20.14
CA VAL A 100 -10.19 -4.90 18.83
C VAL A 100 -9.06 -3.98 18.37
N VAL A 101 -8.57 -3.08 19.23
CA VAL A 101 -7.50 -2.14 18.88
C VAL A 101 -6.21 -2.88 18.53
N THR A 102 -5.84 -3.87 19.35
CA THR A 102 -4.63 -4.68 19.11
C THR A 102 -4.73 -5.40 17.77
N LEU A 103 -5.86 -6.03 17.47
CA LEU A 103 -6.06 -6.72 16.19
C LEU A 103 -6.04 -5.75 15.01
N ILE A 104 -6.70 -4.59 15.11
CA ILE A 104 -6.71 -3.58 14.03
C ILE A 104 -5.30 -3.04 13.79
N VAL A 105 -4.60 -2.58 14.83
CA VAL A 105 -3.26 -1.98 14.70
C VAL A 105 -2.27 -3.02 14.16
N LEU A 106 -2.28 -4.25 14.67
CA LEU A 106 -1.41 -5.32 14.17
C LEU A 106 -1.74 -5.69 12.72
N SER A 107 -3.02 -5.87 12.39
CA SER A 107 -3.44 -6.23 11.03
C SER A 107 -3.05 -5.16 10.03
N LEU A 108 -3.18 -3.89 10.40
CA LEU A 108 -2.79 -2.78 9.54
C LEU A 108 -1.27 -2.63 9.40
N PHE A 109 -0.51 -2.88 10.48
CA PHE A 109 0.94 -2.88 10.42
C PHE A 109 1.47 -4.00 9.51
N VAL A 110 0.91 -5.20 9.63
CA VAL A 110 1.21 -6.34 8.75
C VAL A 110 0.82 -6.02 7.31
N ALA A 111 -0.37 -5.45 7.08
CA ALA A 111 -0.81 -5.06 5.74
C ALA A 111 0.15 -4.06 5.09
N VAL A 112 0.61 -3.03 5.81
CA VAL A 112 1.56 -2.05 5.27
C VAL A 112 2.92 -2.69 4.96
N ILE A 113 3.43 -3.58 5.81
CA ILE A 113 4.68 -4.28 5.55
C ILE A 113 4.57 -5.18 4.31
N LEU A 114 3.49 -5.97 4.21
CA LEU A 114 3.24 -6.83 3.06
C LEU A 114 3.09 -6.00 1.77
N ASP A 115 2.30 -4.93 1.80
CA ASP A 115 2.15 -3.99 0.69
C ASP A 115 3.49 -3.44 0.21
N ASN A 116 4.40 -3.10 1.14
CA ASN A 116 5.71 -2.56 0.80
C ASN A 116 6.63 -3.64 0.21
N LEU A 117 6.54 -4.89 0.69
CA LEU A 117 7.32 -6.02 0.15
C LEU A 117 6.81 -6.45 -1.23
N GLU A 118 5.50 -6.50 -1.44
CA GLU A 118 4.88 -6.84 -2.73
C GLU A 118 5.22 -5.80 -3.81
N LEU A 119 5.17 -4.51 -3.48
CA LEU A 119 5.59 -3.44 -4.39
C LEU A 119 7.03 -3.63 -4.89
N ASP A 120 7.92 -4.08 -4.00
CA ASP A 120 9.32 -4.33 -4.33
C ASP A 120 9.49 -5.53 -5.28
N GLU A 121 8.65 -6.55 -5.16
CA GLU A 121 8.63 -7.69 -6.08
C GLU A 121 8.09 -7.33 -7.47
N ASP A 122 7.01 -6.56 -7.53
CA ASP A 122 6.40 -6.15 -8.81
C ASP A 122 7.32 -5.22 -9.61
N ILE A 123 8.05 -4.32 -8.94
CA ILE A 123 9.07 -3.48 -9.58
C ILE A 123 10.20 -4.34 -10.18
N LYS A 124 10.60 -5.44 -9.53
CA LYS A 124 11.61 -6.37 -10.08
C LYS A 124 11.10 -7.08 -11.33
N LYS A 125 9.86 -7.58 -11.31
CA LYS A 125 9.23 -8.24 -12.48
C LYS A 125 9.10 -7.25 -13.65
N LEU A 126 8.64 -6.03 -13.40
CA LEU A 126 8.54 -4.98 -14.42
C LEU A 126 9.90 -4.60 -15.01
N LYS A 127 10.96 -4.53 -14.20
CA LYS A 127 12.32 -4.30 -14.71
C LYS A 127 12.81 -5.45 -15.60
N GLN A 128 12.54 -6.70 -15.22
CA GLN A 128 12.89 -7.87 -16.05
C GLN A 128 12.15 -7.88 -17.39
N VAL A 129 10.85 -7.56 -17.40
CA VAL A 129 10.06 -7.44 -18.63
C VAL A 129 10.61 -6.31 -19.53
N ARG A 130 10.93 -5.15 -18.96
CA ARG A 130 11.51 -4.04 -19.73
C ARG A 130 12.90 -4.31 -20.29
N LEU A 131 13.73 -5.08 -19.56
CA LEU A 131 15.03 -5.51 -20.07
C LEU A 131 14.86 -6.46 -21.26
N TYR A 132 13.91 -7.40 -21.16
CA TYR A 132 13.58 -8.30 -22.28
C TYR A 132 13.03 -7.56 -23.51
N ASP A 133 12.14 -6.58 -23.32
CA ASP A 133 11.61 -5.75 -24.41
C ASP A 133 12.71 -4.88 -25.05
N ALA A 134 13.65 -4.36 -24.25
CA ALA A 134 14.79 -3.61 -24.76
C ALA A 134 15.69 -4.50 -25.63
N ASP A 135 15.97 -5.73 -25.21
CA ASP A 135 16.77 -6.68 -25.99
C ASP A 135 16.09 -7.05 -27.33
N ILE A 136 14.76 -7.28 -27.33
CA ILE A 136 14.00 -7.54 -28.54
C ILE A 136 14.05 -6.37 -29.51
N SER A 137 13.82 -5.15 -29.02
CA SER A 137 13.83 -3.95 -29.87
C SER A 137 15.21 -3.67 -30.48
N VAL A 138 16.30 -3.96 -29.77
CA VAL A 138 17.66 -3.91 -30.32
C VAL A 138 17.87 -4.97 -31.40
N LEU A 139 17.31 -6.17 -31.24
CA LEU A 139 17.35 -7.23 -32.26
C LEU A 139 16.63 -6.80 -33.54
N ASP A 140 15.45 -6.19 -33.43
CA ASP A 140 14.67 -5.69 -34.56
C ASP A 140 15.41 -4.57 -35.31
N ILE A 141 16.04 -3.62 -34.60
CA ILE A 141 16.84 -2.56 -35.22
C ILE A 141 18.02 -3.16 -36.00
N ASN A 142 18.74 -4.12 -35.40
CA ASN A 142 19.88 -4.78 -36.05
C ASN A 142 19.45 -5.59 -37.28
N LEU A 143 18.33 -6.32 -37.19
CA LEU A 143 17.77 -7.07 -38.31
C LEU A 143 17.34 -6.13 -39.44
N CYS A 144 16.72 -5.00 -39.12
CA CYS A 144 16.31 -3.98 -40.08
C CYS A 144 17.53 -3.37 -40.79
N PHE A 145 18.62 -3.08 -40.06
CA PHE A 145 19.90 -2.64 -40.64
C PHE A 145 20.50 -3.68 -41.58
N TYR A 146 20.49 -4.95 -41.17
CA TYR A 146 21.02 -6.05 -41.96
C TYR A 146 20.22 -6.23 -43.26
N LEU A 147 18.88 -6.24 -43.16
CA LEU A 147 17.98 -6.30 -44.30
C LEU A 147 18.16 -5.10 -45.24
N ASN A 148 18.32 -3.89 -44.72
CA ASN A 148 18.52 -2.70 -45.55
C ASN A 148 19.86 -2.78 -46.31
N ASN A 149 20.94 -3.24 -45.66
CA ASN A 149 22.23 -3.48 -46.32
C ASN A 149 22.14 -4.57 -47.40
N VAL A 150 21.48 -5.70 -47.11
CA VAL A 150 21.28 -6.77 -48.10
C VAL A 150 20.41 -6.29 -49.26
N LEU A 151 19.32 -5.57 -49.00
CA LEU A 151 18.46 -4.98 -50.02
C LEU A 151 19.23 -3.97 -50.88
N HIS A 152 20.08 -3.15 -50.27
CA HIS A 152 20.95 -2.21 -50.98
C HIS A 152 21.98 -2.94 -51.86
N LEU A 153 22.52 -4.08 -51.41
CA LEU A 153 23.41 -4.93 -52.19
C LEU A 153 22.69 -5.64 -53.34
N LEU A 154 21.45 -6.11 -53.12
CA LEU A 154 20.61 -6.68 -54.17
C LEU A 154 20.22 -5.61 -55.21
N LYS A 155 19.94 -4.38 -54.77
CA LYS A 155 19.69 -3.24 -55.65
C LYS A 155 20.93 -2.84 -56.46
N LYS A 156 22.13 -2.94 -55.85
CA LYS A 156 23.42 -2.72 -56.53
C LYS A 156 23.79 -3.85 -57.49
N ARG A 157 23.27 -5.07 -57.26
CA ARG A 157 23.44 -6.22 -58.18
C ARG A 157 22.44 -6.21 -59.35
N ASN A 158 21.40 -5.36 -59.30
CA ASN A 158 20.42 -5.15 -60.38
C ASN A 158 20.92 -4.19 -61.50
N GLU A 159 22.23 -4.04 -61.67
CA GLU A 159 22.86 -3.70 -62.96
C GLU A 159 23.27 -4.97 -63.74
N PHE A 160 22.41 -6.00 -63.79
CA PHE A 160 22.51 -7.07 -64.78
C PHE A 160 21.14 -7.41 -65.39
N PRO A 161 21.08 -7.69 -66.70
CA PRO A 161 19.90 -7.49 -67.52
C PRO A 161 19.05 -8.77 -67.58
N MET A 162 18.00 -8.88 -66.77
CA MET A 162 16.98 -9.93 -66.94
C MET A 162 15.57 -9.42 -66.59
N TYR A 163 15.28 -8.15 -66.91
CA TYR A 163 13.90 -7.63 -66.89
C TYR A 163 13.53 -6.87 -68.18
N GLN A 164 14.36 -6.94 -69.21
CA GLN A 164 14.06 -6.36 -70.54
C GLN A 164 13.45 -7.35 -71.52
N VAL A 165 13.36 -8.65 -71.20
CA VAL A 165 12.84 -9.66 -72.15
C VAL A 165 11.31 -9.76 -72.17
N CYS A 166 10.60 -9.39 -71.09
CA CYS A 166 9.14 -9.58 -71.03
C CYS A 166 8.30 -8.34 -71.34
N LYS A 167 8.87 -7.27 -71.91
CA LYS A 167 8.09 -6.08 -72.35
C LYS A 167 8.08 -5.83 -73.85
N SER A 168 8.76 -6.66 -74.65
CA SER A 168 8.79 -6.51 -76.12
C SER A 168 7.90 -7.52 -76.87
N THR A 169 7.15 -8.39 -76.19
CA THR A 169 6.33 -9.45 -76.82
C THR A 169 4.82 -9.28 -76.66
N SER A 170 4.32 -8.05 -76.47
CA SER A 170 2.87 -7.80 -76.42
C SER A 170 2.38 -6.65 -77.31
N VAL A 171 3.17 -6.20 -78.29
CA VAL A 171 2.73 -5.19 -79.27
C VAL A 171 3.28 -5.54 -80.65
N GLN A 172 2.92 -6.68 -81.23
CA GLN A 172 3.03 -6.88 -82.69
C GLN A 172 2.19 -8.00 -83.33
N ASP A 173 1.08 -8.45 -82.73
CA ASP A 173 0.14 -9.37 -83.40
C ASP A 173 -1.34 -8.94 -83.24
N HIS A 174 -1.66 -7.72 -83.68
CA HIS A 174 -3.02 -7.38 -84.14
C HIS A 174 -2.91 -6.34 -85.24
N LEU A 175 -2.54 -6.83 -86.44
CA LEU A 175 -2.88 -6.20 -87.69
C LEU A 175 -3.44 -7.26 -88.63
N PHE A 176 -4.70 -7.63 -88.36
CA PHE A 176 -5.74 -8.00 -89.33
C PHE A 176 -7.09 -7.63 -88.72
#